data_AF-A0A8T3C919-F1
#
_entry.id   AF-A0A8T3C919-F1
#
_cell.length_a   1.000
_cell.length_b   1.000
_cell.length_c   1.000
_cell.angle_alpha   90.00
_cell.angle_beta   90.00
_cell.angle_gamma   90.00
#
_symmetry.space_group_name_H-M   'P 1'
#
loop_
_entity.id
_entity.type
_entity.pdbx_description
1 polymer ?
#
loop_
_entity_poly.entity_id
_entity_poly.type
_entity_poly.pdbx_seq_one_letter_code
_entity_poly.pdbx_strand_id
1 'polypeptide(L)' 'MYTAFCDGKCKVRCSKAGVQDRCLKYCGVCCAECNCVPSGTYGNKDECPCYRDKYTGEGKRRRPKCP' A
#
# COMPACT_ATOMS: atom_id res chain seq x y z
N MET A 1 2.74 10.16 -12.42
CA MET A 1 2.66 8.74 -12.86
C MET A 1 3.53 7.93 -11.91
N TYR A 2 3.03 6.83 -11.35
CA TYR A 2 3.87 5.92 -10.57
C TYR A 2 4.73 5.09 -11.53
N THR A 3 5.78 4.45 -11.01
CA THR A 3 6.62 3.58 -11.85
C THR A 3 5.80 2.37 -12.32
N ALA A 4 6.13 1.82 -13.50
CA ALA A 4 5.45 0.61 -14.01
C ALA A 4 5.48 -0.56 -13.00
N PHE A 5 6.53 -0.62 -12.17
CA PHE A 5 6.64 -1.54 -11.04
C PHE A 5 5.50 -1.35 -10.03
N CYS A 6 5.28 -0.12 -9.58
CA CYS A 6 4.22 0.20 -8.62
C CYS A 6 2.83 -0.06 -9.21
N ASP A 7 2.60 0.33 -10.47
CA ASP A 7 1.32 0.12 -11.12
C ASP A 7 0.97 -1.37 -11.24
N GLY A 8 1.93 -2.20 -11.64
CA GLY A 8 1.73 -3.66 -11.73
C GLY A 8 1.46 -4.30 -10.37
N LYS A 9 2.29 -4.01 -9.38
CA LYS A 9 2.17 -4.57 -8.02
C LYS A 9 0.89 -4.11 -7.32
N CYS A 10 0.54 -2.83 -7.42
CA CYS A 10 -0.66 -2.29 -6.79
C CYS A 10 -1.95 -2.83 -7.41
N LYS A 11 -1.98 -3.12 -8.72
CA LYS A 11 -3.11 -3.82 -9.34
C LYS A 11 -3.36 -5.19 -8.72
N VAL A 12 -2.29 -5.97 -8.48
CA VAL A 12 -2.40 -7.27 -7.81
C VAL A 12 -2.86 -7.09 -6.37
N ARG A 13 -2.21 -6.20 -5.62
CA ARG A 13 -2.51 -5.94 -4.20
C ARG A 13 -3.96 -5.51 -3.97
N CYS A 14 -4.48 -4.68 -4.87
CA CYS A 14 -5.83 -4.11 -4.77
C CYS A 14 -6.90 -4.92 -5.51
N SER A 15 -6.57 -6.05 -6.11
CA SER A 15 -7.50 -6.82 -6.96
C SER A 15 -8.78 -7.27 -6.25
N LYS A 16 -8.73 -7.49 -4.93
CA LYS A 16 -9.88 -7.86 -4.08
C LYS A 16 -10.34 -6.74 -3.13
N ALA A 17 -9.86 -5.50 -3.32
CA ALA A 17 -10.25 -4.39 -2.46
C ALA A 17 -11.70 -3.98 -2.76
N GLY A 18 -12.52 -3.79 -1.71
CA GLY A 18 -13.91 -3.32 -1.87
C GLY A 18 -14.04 -1.91 -2.46
N VAL A 19 -12.99 -1.08 -2.33
CA VAL A 19 -12.90 0.24 -2.96
C VAL A 19 -11.57 0.33 -3.72
N GLN A 20 -11.57 -0.08 -4.99
CA GLN A 20 -10.36 -0.20 -5.81
C GLN A 20 -9.60 1.12 -5.96
N ASP A 21 -10.26 2.21 -6.32
CA ASP A 21 -9.60 3.50 -6.56
C ASP A 21 -8.84 4.02 -5.33
N ARG A 22 -9.45 3.85 -4.15
CA ARG A 22 -8.82 4.21 -2.88
C ARG A 22 -7.59 3.35 -2.62
N CYS A 23 -7.70 2.04 -2.84
CA CYS A 23 -6.59 1.12 -2.64
C CYS A 23 -5.43 1.45 -3.58
N LEU A 24 -5.69 1.61 -4.88
CA LEU A 24 -4.67 1.93 -5.88
C LEU A 24 -3.97 3.25 -5.58
N LYS A 25 -4.73 4.28 -5.18
CA LYS A 25 -4.17 5.58 -4.80
C LYS A 25 -3.17 5.46 -3.64
N TYR A 26 -3.56 4.84 -2.53
CA TYR A 26 -2.68 4.73 -1.36
C TYR A 26 -1.55 3.73 -1.58
N CYS A 27 -1.80 2.63 -2.30
CA CYS A 27 -0.74 1.69 -2.68
C CYS A 27 0.33 2.38 -3.53
N GLY A 28 -0.06 3.19 -4.53
CA GLY A 28 0.88 3.93 -5.37
C GLY A 28 1.72 4.92 -4.57
N VAL A 29 1.11 5.71 -3.68
CA VAL A 29 1.82 6.63 -2.78
C VAL A 29 2.85 5.87 -1.93
N CYS A 30 2.43 4.78 -1.29
CA CYS A 30 3.32 4.00 -0.43
C CYS A 30 4.41 3.28 -1.21
N CYS A 31 4.12 2.80 -2.42
CA CYS A 31 5.09 2.18 -3.30
C CYS A 31 6.13 3.19 -3.79
N ALA A 32 5.72 4.41 -4.14
CA ALA A 32 6.67 5.46 -4.54
C ALA A 32 7.61 5.86 -3.39
N GLU A 33 7.09 5.92 -2.17
CA GLU A 33 7.88 6.26 -0.98
C GLU A 33 8.81 5.11 -0.53
N CYS A 34 8.37 3.85 -0.66
CA CYS A 34 9.07 2.68 -0.10
C CYS A 34 9.72 1.76 -1.14
N ASN A 35 9.47 1.98 -2.43
CA ASN A 35 9.87 1.12 -3.56
C ASN A 35 9.56 -0.38 -3.34
N CYS A 36 8.49 -0.68 -2.61
CA CYS A 36 8.11 -2.04 -2.22
C CYS A 36 6.58 -2.15 -2.10
N VAL A 37 6.03 -3.29 -2.52
CA VAL A 37 4.62 -3.64 -2.33
C VAL A 37 4.55 -5.12 -1.89
N PRO A 38 3.89 -5.42 -0.76
CA PRO A 38 3.74 -6.78 -0.26
C PRO A 38 3.03 -7.71 -1.24
N SER A 39 3.35 -9.00 -1.17
CA SER A 39 2.67 -10.05 -1.90
C SER A 39 1.19 -10.21 -1.47
N GLY A 40 0.38 -10.86 -2.32
CA GLY A 40 -1.03 -11.13 -2.05
C GLY A 40 -1.93 -9.89 -2.05
N THR A 41 -3.18 -10.05 -1.62
CA THR A 41 -4.20 -8.98 -1.60
C THR A 41 -4.48 -8.42 -0.20
N TYR A 42 -3.92 -9.06 0.83
CA TYR A 42 -4.06 -8.68 2.24
C TYR A 42 -2.88 -9.29 3.03
N GLY A 43 -2.50 -8.69 4.16
CA GLY A 43 -1.40 -9.21 5.01
C GLY A 43 -0.01 -9.01 4.40
N ASN A 44 0.95 -9.85 4.80
CA ASN A 44 2.35 -9.90 4.31
C ASN A 44 3.14 -8.58 4.41
N LYS A 45 2.69 -7.65 5.25
CA LYS A 45 3.31 -6.31 5.33
C LYS A 45 4.75 -6.36 5.81
N ASP A 46 5.14 -7.43 6.51
CA ASP A 46 6.52 -7.64 6.99
C ASP A 46 7.53 -7.85 5.86
N GLU A 47 7.09 -8.21 4.65
CA GLU A 47 7.94 -8.24 3.43
C GLU A 47 8.45 -6.84 3.05
N CYS A 48 7.70 -5.79 3.42
CA CYS A 48 8.02 -4.40 3.13
C CYS A 48 7.88 -3.55 4.40
N PRO A 49 8.89 -3.54 5.30
CA PRO A 49 8.82 -2.82 6.58
C PRO A 49 8.46 -1.34 6.44
N CYS A 50 9.04 -0.64 5.45
CA CYS A 50 8.67 0.75 5.17
C CYS A 50 7.17 0.88 4.85
N TYR A 51 6.60 -0.01 4.04
CA TYR A 51 5.19 0.02 3.66
C TYR A 51 4.26 -0.29 4.84
N ARG A 52 4.66 -1.24 5.70
CA ARG A 52 3.97 -1.59 6.94
C ARG A 52 3.91 -0.41 7.90
N ASP A 53 5.03 0.30 8.04
CA ASP A 53 5.23 1.28 9.09
C ASP A 53 4.78 2.71 8.70
N LYS A 54 4.10 2.85 7.56
CA LYS A 54 3.41 4.10 7.18
C LYS A 54 2.07 4.20 7.89
N TYR A 55 1.93 5.25 8.69
CA TYR A 55 0.69 5.57 9.39
C TYR A 55 0.23 7.00 9.07
N THR A 56 -1.06 7.24 9.25
CA THR A 56 -1.66 8.57 9.30
C THR A 56 -2.24 8.81 10.69
N GLY A 57 -2.29 10.09 11.09
CA GLY A 57 -2.76 10.50 12.41
C GLY A 57 -1.80 10.13 13.55
N GLU A 58 -2.18 10.53 14.75
CA GLU A 58 -1.35 10.38 15.96
C GLU A 58 -2.18 9.80 17.12
N GLY A 59 -1.49 9.18 18.09
CA GLY A 59 -2.10 8.58 19.27
C GLY A 59 -3.24 7.61 18.92
N LYS A 60 -4.43 7.83 19.51
CA LYS A 60 -5.63 6.99 19.29
C LYS A 60 -6.17 7.03 17.86
N ARG A 61 -5.76 8.01 17.03
CA ARG A 61 -6.18 8.14 15.63
C ARG A 61 -5.19 7.53 14.65
N ARG A 62 -4.11 6.90 15.15
CA ARG A 62 -3.09 6.27 14.31
C ARG A 62 -3.71 5.12 13.50
N ARG A 63 -3.68 5.22 12.17
CA ARG A 63 -4.18 4.20 11.24
C ARG A 63 -3.13 3.89 10.17
N PRO A 64 -3.02 2.63 9.71
CA PRO A 64 -2.15 2.31 8.58
C PRO A 64 -2.53 3.14 7.35
N LYS A 65 -1.53 3.78 6.72
CA LYS A 65 -1.72 4.56 5.48
C LYS A 65 -1.88 3.64 4.27
N CYS A 66 -1.11 2.55 4.25
CA CYS A 66 -0.98 1.68 3.09
C CYS A 66 -1.88 0.44 3.19
N PRO A 67 -2.50 0.01 2.08
CA PRO A 67 -3.44 -1.13 2.06
C PRO A 67 -2.83 -2.47 2.50
#